data_AF-A0A662PJ33-F1
#
_entry.id   AF-A0A662PJ33-F1
#
_cell.length_a   1.000
_cell.length_b   1.000
_cell.length_c   1.000
_cell.angle_alpha   90.00
_cell.angle_beta   90.00
_cell.angle_gamma   90.00
#
_symmetry.space_group_name_H-M   'P 1'
#
loop_
_entity.id
_entity.type
_entity.pdbx_description
1 polymer ?
#
loop_
_entity_poly.entity_id
_entity_poly.type
_entity_poly.pdbx_seq_one_letter_code
_entity_poly.pdbx_strand_id
1 'polypeptide(L)'
;MFKFRLESLLSYRKFIEDKLQRELNEFKRLLEEEKEKMKAYKDKRKLILDKLKEKECEDLSITELTVCISFIEILSEDIEQQKKMLKEMDDKLEQKRQDLIEAQKKKKMLEKLKLKQWKFYLHDLNKKEEKFLSEVTINRFNQK
;
A
#
# COMPACT_ATOMS: atom_id res chain seq x y z
N MET A 1 13.41 28.22 20.93
CA MET A 1 13.23 26.97 20.17
C MET A 1 11.74 26.69 20.03
N PHE A 2 11.25 26.42 18.81
CA PHE A 2 9.83 26.14 18.56
C PHE A 2 9.41 24.78 19.13
N LYS A 3 8.19 24.71 19.68
CA LYS A 3 7.58 23.46 20.13
C LYS A 3 6.21 23.32 19.49
N PHE A 4 6.02 22.25 18.72
CA PHE A 4 4.71 21.93 18.16
C PHE A 4 3.90 21.09 19.15
N ARG A 5 2.74 21.59 19.58
CA ARG A 5 1.92 20.93 20.60
C ARG A 5 1.38 19.56 20.18
N LEU A 6 1.28 19.30 18.88
CA LEU A 6 0.74 18.06 18.32
C LEU A 6 1.84 17.15 17.75
N GLU A 7 3.10 17.29 18.21
CA GLU A 7 4.21 16.48 17.72
C GLU A 7 3.99 14.98 17.96
N SER A 8 3.51 14.60 19.16
CA SER A 8 3.20 13.20 19.49
C SER A 8 2.07 12.62 18.64
N LEU A 9 1.09 13.45 18.27
CA LEU A 9 0.01 13.03 17.37
C LEU A 9 0.53 12.87 15.94
N LEU A 10 1.42 13.77 15.49
CA LEU A 10 2.04 13.68 14.17
C LEU A 10 2.94 12.43 14.04
N SER A 11 3.74 12.12 15.07
CA SER A 11 4.57 10.91 15.09
C SER A 11 3.71 9.64 15.07
N TYR A 12 2.64 9.60 15.87
CA TYR A 12 1.69 8.50 15.84
C TYR A 12 1.06 8.31 14.45
N ARG A 13 0.63 9.40 13.78
CA ARG A 13 0.07 9.30 12.42
C ARG A 13 1.08 8.83 11.38
N LYS A 14 2.35 9.22 11.50
CA LYS A 14 3.44 8.70 10.66
C LYS A 14 3.61 7.19 10.85
N PHE A 15 3.65 6.74 12.11
CA PHE A 15 3.73 5.32 12.42
C PHE A 15 2.56 4.51 11.82
N ILE A 16 1.32 5.04 11.90
CA ILE A 16 0.15 4.38 11.30
C ILE A 16 0.26 4.29 9.78
N GLU A 17 0.69 5.37 9.10
CA GLU A 17 0.93 5.33 7.65
C GLU A 17 2.00 4.30 7.28
N ASP A 18 3.14 4.29 7.98
CA ASP A 18 4.23 3.33 7.74
C ASP A 18 3.79 1.88 7.99
N LYS A 19 2.90 1.66 8.97
CA LYS A 19 2.30 0.35 9.22
C LYS A 19 1.40 -0.08 8.07
N LEU A 20 0.45 0.78 7.67
CA LEU A 20 -0.47 0.49 6.55
C LEU A 20 0.26 0.28 5.23
N GLN A 21 1.32 1.04 4.98
CA GLN A 21 2.18 0.90 3.79
C GLN A 21 2.85 -0.48 3.75
N ARG A 22 3.39 -0.95 4.89
CA ARG A 22 4.01 -2.28 5.00
C ARG A 22 2.99 -3.39 4.80
N GLU A 23 1.86 -3.33 5.48
CA GLU A 23 0.79 -4.31 5.33
C GLU A 23 0.27 -4.41 3.89
N LEU A 24 0.14 -3.27 3.21
CA LEU A 24 -0.30 -3.22 1.82
C LEU A 24 0.74 -3.85 0.88
N ASN A 25 2.04 -3.65 1.13
CA ASN A 25 3.11 -4.28 0.35
C ASN A 25 3.16 -5.80 0.58
N GLU A 26 3.03 -6.25 1.83
CA GLU A 26 2.94 -7.68 2.14
C GLU A 26 1.73 -8.32 1.46
N PHE A 27 0.57 -7.65 1.53
CA PHE A 27 -0.65 -8.14 0.90
C PHE A 27 -0.53 -8.22 -0.63
N LYS A 28 0.12 -7.23 -1.26
CA LYS A 28 0.44 -7.30 -2.70
C LYS A 28 1.33 -8.47 -3.06
N ARG A 29 2.32 -8.79 -2.22
CA ARG A 29 3.20 -9.95 -2.44
C ARG A 29 2.39 -11.24 -2.41
N LEU A 30 1.54 -11.41 -1.39
CA LEU A 30 0.65 -12.57 -1.27
C LEU A 30 -0.31 -12.68 -2.47
N LEU A 31 -0.88 -11.55 -2.92
CA LEU A 31 -1.74 -11.53 -4.11
C LEU A 31 -0.99 -12.04 -5.36
N GLU A 32 0.27 -11.65 -5.53
CA GLU A 32 1.08 -12.09 -6.66
C GLU A 32 1.41 -13.58 -6.57
N GLU A 33 1.74 -14.08 -5.38
CA GLU A 33 1.94 -15.51 -5.12
C GLU A 33 0.69 -16.33 -5.48
N GLU A 34 -0.50 -15.83 -5.12
CA GLU A 34 -1.78 -16.47 -5.45
C GLU A 34 -2.13 -16.40 -6.94
N LYS A 35 -1.72 -15.34 -7.64
CA LYS A 35 -1.85 -15.24 -9.11
C LYS A 35 -0.94 -16.24 -9.83
N GLU A 36 0.28 -16.43 -9.35
CA GLU A 36 1.20 -17.43 -9.89
C GLU A 36 0.68 -18.86 -9.66
N LYS A 37 0.10 -19.16 -8.49
CA LYS A 37 -0.60 -20.45 -8.27
C LYS A 37 -1.74 -20.67 -9.26
N MET A 38 -2.57 -19.64 -9.48
CA MET A 38 -3.65 -19.69 -10.45
C MET A 38 -3.15 -19.98 -11.87
N LYS A 39 -2.05 -19.34 -12.26
CA LYS A 39 -1.40 -19.58 -13.54
C LYS A 39 -0.88 -21.01 -13.64
N ALA A 40 -0.23 -21.53 -12.60
CA ALA A 40 0.23 -22.91 -12.56
C ALA A 40 -0.92 -23.94 -12.71
N TYR A 41 -2.09 -23.71 -12.11
CA TYR A 41 -3.26 -24.57 -12.32
C TYR A 41 -3.76 -24.53 -13.77
N LYS A 42 -3.82 -23.33 -14.37
CA LYS A 42 -4.21 -23.18 -15.79
C LYS A 42 -3.23 -23.85 -16.73
N ASP A 43 -1.93 -23.71 -16.49
CA ASP A 43 -0.87 -24.29 -17.31
C ASP A 43 -0.88 -25.82 -17.22
N LYS A 44 -1.06 -26.37 -16.00
CA LYS A 44 -1.25 -27.83 -15.81
C LYS A 44 -2.46 -28.35 -16.56
N ARG A 45 -3.61 -27.66 -16.45
CA ARG A 45 -4.83 -28.04 -17.16
C ARG A 45 -4.63 -28.01 -18.67
N LYS A 46 -3.97 -26.97 -19.18
CA LYS A 46 -3.66 -26.83 -20.60
C LYS A 46 -2.74 -27.96 -21.08
N LEU A 47 -1.68 -28.26 -20.36
CA LEU A 47 -0.75 -29.35 -20.68
C LEU A 47 -1.46 -30.70 -20.81
N ILE A 48 -2.42 -30.99 -19.94
CA ILE A 48 -3.17 -32.25 -19.98
C ILE A 48 -4.12 -32.28 -21.18
N LEU A 49 -4.80 -31.18 -21.46
CA LEU A 49 -5.66 -31.05 -22.64
C LEU A 49 -4.86 -31.18 -23.94
N ASP A 50 -3.66 -30.61 -24.00
CA ASP A 50 -2.79 -30.71 -25.17
C ASP A 50 -2.28 -32.15 -25.35
N LYS A 51 -1.86 -32.83 -24.27
CA LYS A 51 -1.50 -34.26 -24.29
C LYS A 51 -2.65 -35.17 -24.74
N LEU A 52 -3.89 -34.86 -24.34
CA LEU A 52 -5.08 -35.60 -24.77
C LEU A 52 -5.42 -35.38 -26.25
N LYS A 53 -5.02 -34.24 -26.83
CA LYS A 53 -5.19 -33.96 -28.26
C LYS A 53 -4.09 -34.60 -29.11
N GLU A 54 -2.88 -34.67 -28.57
CA GLU A 54 -1.71 -35.26 -29.25
C GLU A 54 -1.76 -36.79 -29.29
N LYS A 55 -2.29 -37.43 -28.25
CA LYS A 55 -2.64 -38.84 -28.30
C LYS A 55 -3.95 -38.97 -29.07
N GLU A 56 -3.93 -39.61 -30.24
CA GLU A 56 -5.18 -39.97 -30.93
C GLU A 56 -6.06 -40.77 -29.98
N CYS A 57 -7.37 -40.49 -29.94
CA CYS A 57 -8.33 -41.17 -29.05
C CYS A 57 -8.32 -42.70 -29.19
N GLU A 58 -7.74 -43.24 -30.27
CA GLU A 58 -7.61 -44.68 -30.52
C GLU A 58 -6.51 -45.36 -29.67
N ASP A 59 -5.51 -44.60 -29.19
CA ASP A 59 -4.37 -45.13 -28.40
C ASP A 59 -4.56 -45.05 -26.88
N LEU A 60 -5.65 -44.42 -26.41
CA LEU A 60 -5.92 -44.20 -24.98
C LEU A 60 -6.87 -45.25 -24.43
N SER A 61 -6.48 -45.92 -23.34
CA SER A 61 -7.40 -46.79 -22.61
C SER A 61 -8.54 -45.98 -21.98
N ILE A 62 -9.73 -46.56 -21.90
CA ILE A 62 -10.91 -46.00 -21.19
C ILE A 62 -10.54 -45.57 -19.76
N THR A 63 -9.67 -46.33 -19.09
CA THR A 63 -9.19 -46.01 -17.74
C THR A 63 -8.33 -44.74 -17.71
N GLU A 64 -7.44 -44.53 -18.68
CA GLU A 64 -6.59 -43.33 -18.76
C GLU A 64 -7.42 -42.08 -19.06
N LEU A 65 -8.38 -42.20 -19.98
CA LEU A 65 -9.34 -41.15 -20.32
C LEU A 65 -10.16 -40.72 -19.10
N THR A 66 -10.66 -41.68 -18.33
CA THR A 66 -11.43 -41.41 -17.10
C THR A 66 -10.59 -40.65 -16.07
N VAL A 67 -9.34 -41.08 -15.83
CA VAL A 67 -8.43 -40.42 -14.90
C VAL A 67 -8.12 -38.98 -15.35
N CYS A 68 -7.90 -38.75 -16.64
CA CYS A 68 -7.63 -37.41 -17.15
C CYS A 68 -8.85 -36.48 -17.02
N ILE A 69 -10.05 -36.96 -17.32
CA ILE A 69 -11.29 -36.19 -17.15
C ILE A 69 -11.48 -35.80 -15.69
N SER A 70 -11.42 -36.76 -14.75
CA SER A 70 -11.57 -36.47 -13.32
C SER A 70 -10.52 -35.48 -12.82
N PHE A 71 -9.29 -35.58 -13.30
CA PHE A 71 -8.24 -34.63 -12.92
C PHE A 71 -8.46 -33.22 -13.50
N ILE A 72 -9.01 -33.11 -14.71
CA ILE A 72 -9.40 -31.82 -15.31
C ILE A 72 -10.55 -31.17 -14.53
N GLU A 73 -11.51 -31.97 -14.05
CA GLU A 73 -12.60 -31.50 -13.20
C GLU A 73 -12.08 -30.92 -11.89
N ILE A 74 -11.22 -31.66 -11.17
CA ILE A 74 -10.56 -31.18 -9.93
C ILE A 74 -9.81 -29.87 -10.19
N LEU A 75 -8.99 -29.81 -11.26
CA LEU A 75 -8.26 -28.59 -11.62
C LEU A 75 -9.19 -27.42 -11.95
N SER A 76 -10.37 -27.69 -12.51
CA SER A 76 -11.34 -26.65 -12.85
C SER A 76 -12.05 -26.12 -11.60
N GLU A 77 -12.33 -26.98 -10.63
CA GLU A 77 -12.81 -26.58 -9.30
C GLU A 77 -11.77 -25.74 -8.56
N ASP A 78 -10.50 -26.19 -8.52
CA ASP A 78 -9.38 -25.46 -7.91
C ASP A 78 -9.23 -24.06 -8.53
N ILE A 79 -9.28 -23.97 -9.86
CA ILE A 79 -9.26 -22.72 -10.63
C ILE A 79 -10.40 -21.79 -10.21
N GLU A 80 -11.60 -22.32 -10.03
CA GLU A 80 -12.76 -21.51 -9.67
C GLU A 80 -12.71 -21.03 -8.22
N GLN A 81 -12.26 -21.88 -7.29
CA GLN A 81 -12.00 -21.49 -5.91
C GLN A 81 -10.91 -20.41 -5.83
N GLN A 82 -9.81 -20.59 -6.57
CA GLN A 82 -8.71 -19.64 -6.63
C GLN A 82 -9.15 -18.28 -7.18
N LYS A 83 -10.04 -18.24 -8.20
CA LYS A 83 -10.61 -16.98 -8.69
C LYS A 83 -11.43 -16.26 -7.62
N LYS A 84 -12.27 -16.98 -6.87
CA LYS A 84 -13.08 -16.38 -5.80
C LYS A 84 -12.18 -15.77 -4.73
N MET A 85 -11.16 -16.51 -4.30
CA MET A 85 -10.17 -16.00 -3.35
C MET A 85 -9.43 -14.77 -3.89
N LEU A 86 -8.94 -14.81 -5.13
CA LEU A 86 -8.27 -13.65 -5.75
C LEU A 86 -9.17 -12.42 -5.81
N LYS A 87 -10.46 -12.60 -6.10
CA LYS A 87 -11.44 -11.51 -6.10
C LYS A 87 -11.59 -10.90 -4.69
N GLU A 88 -11.76 -11.74 -3.67
CA GLU A 88 -11.83 -11.27 -2.28
C GLU A 88 -10.53 -10.57 -1.84
N MET A 89 -9.38 -11.04 -2.32
CA MET A 89 -8.11 -10.39 -2.05
C MET A 89 -8.01 -9.04 -2.74
N ASP A 90 -8.42 -8.91 -4.00
CA ASP A 90 -8.44 -7.63 -4.71
C ASP A 90 -9.36 -6.61 -4.00
N ASP A 91 -10.53 -7.05 -3.54
CA ASP A 91 -11.45 -6.21 -2.76
C ASP A 91 -10.81 -5.72 -1.45
N LYS A 92 -10.13 -6.62 -0.71
CA LYS A 92 -9.39 -6.26 0.51
C LYS A 92 -8.20 -5.34 0.22
N LEU A 93 -7.52 -5.50 -0.91
CA LEU A 93 -6.42 -4.64 -1.31
C LEU A 93 -6.92 -3.21 -1.55
N GLU A 94 -8.07 -3.06 -2.20
CA GLU A 94 -8.66 -1.75 -2.46
C GLU A 94 -9.11 -1.07 -1.16
N GLN A 95 -9.68 -1.81 -0.21
CA GLN A 95 -9.98 -1.28 1.12
C GLN A 95 -8.71 -0.77 1.83
N LYS A 96 -7.63 -1.57 1.86
CA LYS A 96 -6.35 -1.15 2.45
C LYS A 96 -5.74 0.07 1.76
N ARG A 97 -5.92 0.21 0.44
CA ARG A 97 -5.48 1.40 -0.31
C ARG A 97 -6.25 2.64 0.15
N GLN A 98 -7.56 2.53 0.32
CA GLN A 98 -8.39 3.64 0.80
C GLN A 98 -7.99 4.06 2.21
N ASP A 99 -7.76 3.10 3.11
CA ASP A 99 -7.27 3.36 4.48
C ASP A 99 -5.93 4.11 4.49
N LEU A 100 -4.99 3.69 3.63
CA LEU A 100 -3.70 4.36 3.50
C LEU A 100 -3.86 5.80 2.98
N ILE A 101 -4.71 6.01 1.98
CA ILE A 101 -4.99 7.36 1.45
C ILE A 101 -5.57 8.26 2.55
N GLU A 102 -6.49 7.75 3.36
CA GLU A 102 -7.03 8.49 4.50
C GLU A 102 -5.97 8.83 5.55
N ALA A 103 -5.13 7.86 5.91
CA ALA A 103 -4.04 8.06 6.86
C ALA A 103 -3.07 9.15 6.35
N GLN A 104 -2.72 9.11 5.07
CA GLN A 104 -1.89 10.12 4.39
C GLN A 104 -2.52 11.51 4.42
N LYS A 105 -3.82 11.62 4.12
CA LYS A 105 -4.56 12.90 4.20
C LYS A 105 -4.50 13.47 5.62
N LYS A 106 -4.77 12.64 6.62
CA LYS A 106 -4.76 13.03 8.04
C LYS A 106 -3.35 13.45 8.51
N LYS A 107 -2.28 12.77 8.07
CA LYS A 107 -0.89 13.19 8.32
C LYS A 107 -0.61 14.55 7.67
N LYS A 108 -0.87 14.69 6.37
CA LYS A 108 -0.57 15.91 5.59
C LYS A 108 -1.24 17.14 6.20
N MET A 109 -2.43 16.99 6.76
CA MET A 109 -3.12 18.07 7.46
C MET A 109 -2.31 18.58 8.67
N LEU A 110 -1.79 17.67 9.52
CA LEU A 110 -0.97 18.05 10.66
C LEU A 110 0.38 18.63 10.25
N GLU A 111 1.01 18.10 9.21
CA GLU A 111 2.26 18.65 8.67
C GLU A 111 2.07 20.08 8.17
N LYS A 112 0.98 20.35 7.42
CA LYS A 112 0.62 21.70 7.00
C LYS A 112 0.38 22.62 8.19
N LEU A 113 -0.30 22.14 9.24
CA LEU A 113 -0.53 22.91 10.46
C LEU A 113 0.79 23.25 11.17
N LYS A 114 1.70 22.27 11.31
CA LYS A 114 3.04 22.47 11.89
C LYS A 114 3.84 23.49 11.10
N LEU A 115 3.86 23.39 9.77
CA LEU A 115 4.54 24.34 8.90
C LEU A 115 3.97 25.76 9.04
N LYS A 116 2.65 25.91 9.14
CA LYS A 116 2.01 27.21 9.35
C LYS A 116 2.42 27.83 10.69
N GLN A 117 2.38 27.04 11.78
CA GLN A 117 2.80 27.51 13.11
C GLN A 117 4.29 27.86 13.15
N TRP A 118 5.14 27.08 12.48
CA TRP A 118 6.57 27.37 12.35
C TRP A 118 6.82 28.70 11.64
N LYS A 119 6.12 28.96 10.53
CA LYS A 119 6.22 30.25 9.80
C LYS A 119 5.81 31.44 10.67
N PHE A 120 4.74 31.30 11.46
CA PHE A 120 4.34 32.36 12.40
C PHE A 120 5.39 32.59 13.49
N TYR A 121 5.95 31.52 14.06
CA TYR A 121 7.02 31.63 15.05
C TYR A 121 8.25 32.35 14.48
N LEU A 122 8.67 32.02 13.25
CA LEU A 122 9.79 32.68 12.60
C LEU A 122 9.52 34.16 12.34
N HIS A 123 8.30 34.49 11.88
CA HIS A 123 7.92 35.88 11.65
C HIS A 123 7.92 36.72 12.94
N ASP A 124 7.38 36.18 14.04
CA ASP A 124 7.39 36.85 15.34
C ASP A 124 8.81 37.05 15.89
N LEU A 125 9.68 36.06 15.68
CA LEU A 125 11.09 36.13 16.08
C LEU A 125 11.83 37.24 15.30
N ASN A 126 11.68 37.27 13.96
CA ASN A 126 12.27 38.32 13.14
C ASN A 126 11.77 39.72 13.53
N LYS A 127 10.46 39.87 13.80
CA LYS A 127 9.89 41.15 14.23
C LYS A 127 10.45 41.63 15.57
N LYS A 128 10.70 40.71 16.50
CA LYS A 128 11.35 41.02 17.79
C LYS A 128 12.81 41.43 17.60
N GLU A 129 13.53 40.75 16.72
CA GLU A 129 14.92 41.11 16.37
C GLU A 129 15.01 42.49 15.72
N GLU A 130 14.16 42.79 14.73
CA GLU A 130 14.08 44.11 14.09
C GLU A 130 13.80 45.21 15.12
N LYS A 131 12.84 44.97 16.03
CA LYS A 131 12.52 45.92 17.09
C LYS A 131 13.72 46.15 18.01
N PHE A 132 14.39 45.08 18.45
CA PHE A 132 15.57 45.18 19.30
C PHE A 132 16.71 45.95 18.60
N LEU A 133 16.98 45.68 17.33
CA LEU A 133 18.00 46.41 16.55
C LEU A 133 17.66 47.90 16.43
N SER A 134 16.38 48.23 16.20
CA SER A 134 15.93 49.63 16.15
C SER A 134 16.13 50.36 17.49
N GLU A 135 15.79 49.71 18.61
CA GLU A 135 15.96 50.28 19.96
C GLU A 135 17.45 50.49 20.30
N VAL A 136 18.32 49.53 19.96
CA VAL A 136 19.78 49.67 20.14
C VAL A 136 20.35 50.81 19.29
N THR A 137 19.83 50.98 18.07
CA THR A 137 20.27 52.03 17.14
C THR A 137 19.88 53.40 17.69
N ILE A 138 18.62 53.58 18.11
CA ILE A 138 18.13 54.83 18.74
C ILE A 138 18.95 55.18 19.99
N ASN A 139 19.22 54.20 20.87
CA ASN A 139 20.00 54.43 22.07
C ASN A 139 21.46 54.84 21.76
N ARG A 140 22.08 54.31 20.71
CA ARG A 140 23.41 54.76 20.27
C ARG A 140 23.42 56.15 19.67
N PHE A 141 22.34 56.56 18.98
CA PHE A 141 22.21 57.92 18.45
C PHE A 141 21.97 58.95 19.56
N ASN A 142 21.25 58.59 20.62
CA ASN A 142 20.98 59.48 21.75
C ASN A 142 22.16 59.64 22.75
N GLN A 143 23.25 58.89 22.57
CA GLN A 143 24.47 58.96 23.39
C GLN A 143 25.61 59.75 22.72
N LYS A 144 25.35 60.40 21.59
CA LYS A 144 26.23 61.38 20.95
C LYS A 144 25.66 62.79 21.10
#